data_AF-A0AB38D0L9-F1
#
_entry.id   AF-A0AB38D0L9-F1
#
_cell.length_a   1.000
_cell.length_b   1.000
_cell.length_c   1.000
_cell.angle_alpha   90.00
_cell.angle_beta   90.00
_cell.angle_gamma   90.00
#
_symmetry.space_group_name_H-M   'P 1'
#
loop_
_entity.id
_entity.type
_entity.pdbx_description
1 polymer ?
#
loop_
_entity_poly.entity_id
_entity_poly.type
_entity_poly.pdbx_seq_one_letter_code
_entity_poly.pdbx_strand_id
1 'polypeptide(L)'
;MSKNRKSDSLSVDEMADRLFSIWQSAAPWQHDAGTKWYDAARQWVIEAAERHNVSNEVVAGVIAAYSPQTRWVDNLRDAEYHLAGSPLRSGVMGANVRRAAAVIEHGLEGLGNGPKVKAFAHNILGDTDAVTVDVWAARAAFGTMDKAIAAQTIAWVGAYDKVADAYRKAAAAAGVPASVMQATVWVAIRGKAE
;
A
#
# COMPACT_ATOMS: atom_id res chain seq x y z
N MET A 1 -16.14 -17.35 29.22
CA MET A 1 -16.50 -17.18 27.80
C MET A 1 -15.63 -16.07 27.22
N SER A 2 -14.64 -16.42 26.40
CA SER A 2 -13.85 -15.41 25.69
C SER A 2 -14.78 -14.67 24.74
N LYS A 3 -14.84 -13.33 24.82
CA LYS A 3 -15.53 -12.54 23.81
C LYS A 3 -14.73 -12.69 22.51
N ASN A 4 -15.24 -13.42 21.53
CA ASN A 4 -14.63 -13.48 20.19
C ASN A 4 -14.37 -12.06 19.70
N ARG A 5 -13.16 -11.81 19.21
CA ARG A 5 -12.80 -10.50 18.68
C ARG A 5 -13.58 -10.27 17.40
N LYS A 6 -13.92 -9.01 17.08
CA LYS A 6 -14.63 -8.70 15.84
C LYS A 6 -13.88 -9.16 14.59
N SER A 7 -12.54 -9.17 14.63
CA SER A 7 -11.73 -9.71 13.54
C SER A 7 -11.86 -11.22 13.39
N ASP A 8 -12.23 -11.97 14.43
CA ASP A 8 -12.39 -13.43 14.36
C ASP A 8 -13.52 -13.84 13.40
N SER A 9 -14.52 -12.98 13.18
CA SER A 9 -15.58 -13.23 12.21
C SER A 9 -15.16 -13.00 10.75
N LEU A 10 -13.96 -12.47 10.50
CA LEU A 10 -13.43 -12.32 9.15
C LEU A 10 -12.84 -13.66 8.69
N SER A 11 -13.43 -14.24 7.65
CA SER A 11 -12.91 -15.43 6.98
C SER A 11 -11.85 -15.04 5.96
N VAL A 12 -10.61 -15.52 6.16
CA VAL A 12 -9.51 -15.33 5.20
C VAL A 12 -9.84 -15.99 3.86
N ASP A 13 -10.50 -17.15 3.90
CA ASP A 13 -10.84 -17.93 2.71
C ASP A 13 -11.87 -17.21 1.84
N GLU A 14 -12.95 -16.70 2.44
CA GLU A 14 -13.96 -15.95 1.70
C GLU A 14 -13.38 -14.65 1.09
N MET A 15 -12.49 -13.98 1.81
CA MET A 15 -11.80 -12.80 1.28
C MET A 15 -10.86 -13.17 0.13
N ALA A 16 -10.09 -14.27 0.27
CA ALA A 16 -9.18 -14.74 -0.76
C ALA A 16 -9.93 -15.14 -2.04
N ASP A 17 -11.05 -15.84 -1.92
CA ASP A 17 -11.89 -16.23 -3.05
C ASP A 17 -12.43 -15.00 -3.80
N ARG A 18 -12.87 -13.96 -3.07
CA ARG A 18 -13.29 -12.68 -3.69
C ARG A 18 -12.14 -12.00 -4.42
N LEU A 19 -10.97 -11.88 -3.78
CA LEU A 19 -9.80 -11.24 -4.37
C LEU A 19 -9.34 -11.97 -5.63
N PHE A 20 -9.30 -13.31 -5.59
CA PHE A 20 -8.97 -14.15 -6.72
C PHE A 20 -9.99 -14.01 -7.86
N SER A 21 -11.29 -13.93 -7.54
CA SER A 21 -12.34 -13.67 -8.53
C SER A 21 -12.19 -12.31 -9.21
N ILE A 22 -11.81 -11.26 -8.47
CA ILE A 22 -11.53 -9.93 -9.03
C ILE A 22 -10.33 -10.02 -9.95
N TRP A 23 -9.25 -10.66 -9.52
CA TRP A 23 -8.04 -10.84 -10.31
C TRP A 23 -8.30 -11.61 -11.60
N GLN A 24 -9.02 -12.74 -11.56
CA GLN A 24 -9.38 -13.51 -12.76
C GLN A 24 -10.22 -12.72 -13.76
N SER A 25 -11.07 -11.81 -13.26
CA SER A 25 -11.97 -11.00 -14.09
C SER A 25 -11.31 -9.73 -14.61
N ALA A 26 -10.06 -9.45 -14.21
CA ALA A 26 -9.35 -8.25 -14.61
C ALA A 26 -8.99 -8.30 -16.10
N ALA A 27 -9.08 -7.15 -16.77
CA ALA A 27 -8.70 -7.06 -18.18
C ALA A 27 -7.18 -7.22 -18.34
N PRO A 28 -6.68 -7.68 -19.51
CA PRO A 28 -5.24 -7.89 -19.73
C PRO A 28 -4.36 -6.67 -19.41
N TRP A 29 -4.84 -5.45 -19.70
CA TRP A 29 -4.12 -4.22 -19.38
C TRP A 29 -4.03 -3.95 -17.86
N GLN A 30 -4.98 -4.46 -17.07
CA GLN A 30 -4.97 -4.32 -15.61
C GLN A 30 -3.95 -5.27 -14.99
N HIS A 31 -3.81 -6.49 -15.52
CA HIS A 31 -2.73 -7.41 -15.16
C HIS A 31 -1.35 -6.84 -15.51
N ASP A 32 -1.21 -6.28 -16.71
CA ASP A 32 0.04 -5.64 -17.15
C ASP A 32 0.40 -4.44 -16.25
N ALA A 33 -0.57 -3.58 -15.97
CA ALA A 33 -0.39 -2.46 -15.05
C ALA A 33 -0.03 -2.94 -13.63
N GLY A 34 -0.71 -3.96 -13.11
CA GLY A 34 -0.44 -4.52 -11.79
C GLY A 34 0.95 -5.13 -11.67
N THR A 35 1.42 -5.81 -12.71
CA THR A 35 2.77 -6.39 -12.77
C THR A 35 3.85 -5.31 -12.73
N LYS A 36 3.65 -4.21 -13.46
CA LYS A 36 4.64 -3.12 -13.58
C LYS A 36 4.62 -2.12 -12.42
N TRP A 37 3.56 -2.10 -11.62
CA TRP A 37 3.30 -1.00 -10.68
C TRP A 37 4.44 -0.81 -9.68
N TYR A 38 4.84 -1.87 -8.98
CA TYR A 38 5.88 -1.80 -7.96
C TYR A 38 7.28 -1.68 -8.57
N ASP A 39 7.53 -2.26 -9.75
CA ASP A 39 8.78 -2.07 -10.48
C ASP A 39 8.98 -0.62 -10.90
N ALA A 40 7.93 0.03 -11.42
CA ALA A 40 7.97 1.45 -11.77
C ALA A 40 8.16 2.35 -10.54
N ALA A 41 7.49 2.04 -9.42
CA ALA A 41 7.70 2.74 -8.16
C ALA A 41 9.13 2.58 -7.64
N ARG A 42 9.70 1.36 -7.74
CA ARG A 42 11.08 1.06 -7.33
C ARG A 42 12.11 1.76 -8.22
N GLN A 43 11.86 1.82 -9.53
CA GLN A 43 12.71 2.56 -10.46
C GLN A 43 12.76 4.05 -10.10
N TRP A 44 11.61 4.66 -9.80
CA TRP A 44 11.57 6.04 -9.34
C TRP A 44 12.37 6.24 -8.04
N VAL A 45 12.28 5.29 -7.10
CA VAL A 45 13.05 5.31 -5.85
C VAL A 45 14.55 5.32 -6.11
N ILE A 46 15.04 4.46 -7.01
CA ILE A 46 16.47 4.37 -7.36
C ILE A 46 16.95 5.69 -7.94
N GLU A 47 16.22 6.24 -8.91
CA GLU A 47 16.60 7.50 -9.55
C GLU A 47 16.59 8.68 -8.55
N ALA A 48 15.60 8.73 -7.65
CA ALA A 48 15.53 9.77 -6.63
C ALA A 48 16.65 9.61 -5.58
N ALA A 49 16.98 8.38 -5.19
CA ALA A 49 18.07 8.10 -4.25
C ALA A 49 19.41 8.57 -4.81
N GLU A 50 19.67 8.31 -6.09
CA GLU A 50 20.85 8.81 -6.81
C GLU A 50 20.85 10.35 -6.90
N ARG A 51 19.73 10.97 -7.30
CA ARG A 51 19.62 12.44 -7.42
C ARG A 51 19.90 13.17 -6.10
N HIS A 52 19.40 12.63 -4.98
CA HIS A 52 19.48 13.27 -3.66
C HIS A 52 20.62 12.74 -2.79
N ASN A 53 21.40 11.78 -3.28
CA ASN A 53 22.50 11.14 -2.56
C ASN A 53 22.06 10.58 -1.19
N VAL A 54 20.96 9.85 -1.17
CA VAL A 54 20.39 9.15 0.00
C VAL A 54 20.14 7.67 -0.32
N SER A 55 19.79 6.84 0.67
CA SER A 55 19.48 5.43 0.40
C SER A 55 18.09 5.23 -0.19
N ASN A 56 17.92 4.12 -0.93
CA ASN A 56 16.60 3.70 -1.43
C ASN A 56 15.57 3.56 -0.30
N GLU A 57 15.99 3.12 0.89
CA GLU A 57 15.13 2.99 2.07
C GLU A 57 14.60 4.34 2.55
N VAL A 58 15.45 5.37 2.57
CA VAL A 58 15.04 6.73 2.94
C VAL A 58 14.00 7.24 1.95
N VAL A 59 14.24 7.10 0.63
CA VAL A 59 13.29 7.55 -0.39
C VAL A 59 11.97 6.78 -0.30
N ALA A 60 12.01 5.46 -0.22
CA ALA A 60 10.81 4.63 -0.11
C ALA A 60 10.01 4.96 1.16
N GLY A 61 10.69 5.19 2.29
CA GLY A 61 10.06 5.62 3.54
C GLY A 61 9.43 7.01 3.42
N VAL A 62 10.07 7.96 2.76
CA VAL A 62 9.50 9.31 2.51
C VAL A 62 8.24 9.21 1.65
N ILE A 63 8.27 8.46 0.53
CA ILE A 63 7.09 8.19 -0.30
C ILE A 63 5.97 7.54 0.53
N ALA A 64 6.32 6.59 1.40
CA ALA A 64 5.34 5.93 2.23
C ALA A 64 4.73 6.85 3.28
N ALA A 65 5.52 7.77 3.84
CA ALA A 65 5.08 8.76 4.80
C ALA A 65 4.03 9.72 4.22
N TYR A 66 4.15 10.06 2.93
CA TYR A 66 3.22 10.91 2.18
C TYR A 66 2.03 10.15 1.57
N SER A 67 2.03 8.82 1.54
CA SER A 67 0.95 8.00 0.95
C SER A 67 -0.48 8.16 1.53
N PRO A 68 -0.71 8.61 2.78
CA PRO A 68 -2.08 8.71 3.30
C PRO A 68 -2.93 9.74 2.55
N GLN A 69 -3.94 9.26 1.81
CA GLN A 69 -4.95 10.08 1.11
C GLN A 69 -4.36 11.02 0.04
N THR A 70 -3.24 10.65 -0.57
CA THR A 70 -2.54 11.46 -1.57
C THR A 70 -2.52 10.72 -2.91
N ARG A 71 -2.77 11.44 -4.02
CA ARG A 71 -2.64 10.89 -5.38
C ARG A 71 -1.17 10.51 -5.63
N TRP A 72 -0.91 9.51 -6.45
CA TRP A 72 0.46 9.03 -6.69
C TRP A 72 1.41 10.15 -7.17
N VAL A 73 0.99 10.92 -8.17
CA VAL A 73 1.77 12.05 -8.71
C VAL A 73 2.06 13.12 -7.66
N ASP A 74 1.09 13.42 -6.79
CA ASP A 74 1.25 14.38 -5.71
C ASP A 74 2.20 13.86 -4.62
N ASN A 75 2.14 12.56 -4.32
CA ASN A 75 3.02 11.91 -3.37
C ASN A 75 4.48 11.99 -3.85
N LEU A 76 4.76 11.59 -5.09
CA LEU A 76 6.10 11.68 -5.66
C LEU A 76 6.62 13.11 -5.67
N ARG A 77 5.77 14.11 -5.95
CA ARG A 77 6.17 15.51 -5.91
C ARG A 77 6.51 15.98 -4.49
N ASP A 78 5.71 15.61 -3.50
CA ASP A 78 5.99 15.98 -2.10
C ASP A 78 7.24 15.28 -1.57
N ALA A 79 7.48 14.02 -1.97
CA ALA A 79 8.69 13.29 -1.65
C ALA A 79 9.93 13.95 -2.25
N GLU A 80 9.88 14.30 -3.54
CA GLU A 80 10.96 15.03 -4.23
C GLU A 80 11.24 16.38 -3.55
N TYR A 81 10.21 17.17 -3.25
CA TYR A 81 10.37 18.45 -2.57
C TYR A 81 10.94 18.30 -1.15
N HIS A 82 10.52 17.27 -0.41
CA HIS A 82 11.05 16.98 0.90
C HIS A 82 12.54 16.65 0.85
N LEU A 83 12.94 15.75 -0.06
CA LEU A 83 14.34 15.34 -0.24
C LEU A 83 15.22 16.51 -0.69
N ALA A 84 14.69 17.39 -1.55
CA ALA A 84 15.38 18.58 -2.02
C ALA A 84 15.43 19.75 -1.01
N GLY A 85 14.77 19.64 0.15
CA GLY A 85 14.60 20.77 1.07
C GLY A 85 13.79 21.94 0.50
N SER A 86 12.95 21.68 -0.50
CA SER A 86 12.13 22.67 -1.19
C SER A 86 10.78 22.89 -0.51
N PRO A 87 10.13 24.05 -0.72
CA PRO A 87 8.78 24.29 -0.23
C PRO A 87 7.79 23.23 -0.73
N LEU A 88 7.05 22.61 0.19
CA LEU A 88 6.03 21.61 -0.12
C LEU A 88 4.81 22.25 -0.81
N ARG A 89 4.00 21.43 -1.47
CA ARG A 89 2.70 21.89 -2.00
C ARG A 89 1.80 22.40 -0.86
N SER A 90 0.87 23.29 -1.21
CA SER A 90 -0.18 23.70 -0.28
C SER A 90 -1.09 22.52 0.10
N GLY A 91 -1.51 22.46 1.36
CA GLY A 91 -2.42 21.42 1.86
C GLY A 91 -1.76 20.10 2.27
N VAL A 92 -0.44 20.01 2.24
CA VAL A 92 0.27 18.82 2.73
C VAL A 92 0.12 18.72 4.25
N MET A 93 -0.36 17.57 4.73
CA MET A 93 -0.61 17.35 6.15
C MET A 93 0.70 17.38 6.95
N GLY A 94 0.78 18.25 7.96
CA GLY A 94 1.98 18.37 8.80
C GLY A 94 2.40 17.07 9.52
N ALA A 95 1.45 16.16 9.76
CA ALA A 95 1.76 14.83 10.30
C ALA A 95 2.59 13.97 9.31
N ASN A 96 2.31 14.07 8.01
CA ASN A 96 3.07 13.35 6.99
C ASN A 96 4.48 13.97 6.85
N VAL A 97 4.60 15.30 6.92
CA VAL A 97 5.89 16.00 6.92
C VAL A 97 6.77 15.56 8.08
N ARG A 98 6.23 15.52 9.30
CA ARG A 98 6.97 15.04 10.48
C ARG A 98 7.40 13.59 10.35
N ARG A 99 6.54 12.73 9.80
CA ARG A 99 6.89 11.31 9.56
C ARG A 99 8.00 11.19 8.51
N ALA A 100 7.93 11.95 7.42
CA ALA A 100 8.99 11.97 6.40
C ALA A 100 10.32 12.46 6.99
N ALA A 101 10.30 13.52 7.81
CA ALA A 101 11.51 13.99 8.50
C ALA A 101 12.09 12.94 9.46
N ALA A 102 11.24 12.22 10.20
CA ALA A 102 11.68 11.12 11.05
C ALA A 102 12.29 9.96 10.23
N VAL A 103 11.85 9.75 8.98
CA VAL A 103 12.47 8.76 8.08
C VAL A 103 13.88 9.19 7.65
N ILE A 104 14.10 10.49 7.41
CA ILE A 104 15.44 11.01 7.12
C ILE A 104 16.40 10.71 8.30
N GLU A 105 15.92 10.87 9.53
CA GLU A 105 16.75 10.72 10.74
C GLU A 105 16.93 9.26 11.18
N HIS A 106 15.91 8.42 11.00
CA HIS A 106 15.83 7.08 11.62
C HIS A 106 15.58 5.95 10.62
N GLY A 107 15.61 6.22 9.31
CA GLY A 107 15.26 5.24 8.28
C GLY A 107 13.80 4.80 8.39
N LEU A 108 13.50 3.54 8.02
CA LEU A 108 12.13 3.03 8.01
C LEU A 108 11.45 3.02 9.38
N GLU A 109 12.20 3.03 10.48
CA GLU A 109 11.61 3.15 11.83
C GLU A 109 10.93 4.51 12.06
N GLY A 110 11.34 5.55 11.33
CA GLY A 110 10.68 6.86 11.32
C GLY A 110 9.22 6.83 10.86
N LEU A 111 8.78 5.74 10.19
CA LEU A 111 7.38 5.55 9.81
C LEU A 111 6.44 5.32 11.02
N GLY A 112 7.01 4.91 12.17
CA GLY A 112 6.26 4.53 13.36
C GLY A 112 5.52 3.20 13.20
N ASN A 113 4.46 2.98 13.99
CA ASN A 113 3.78 1.68 14.08
C ASN A 113 2.63 1.48 13.09
N GLY A 114 2.54 2.30 12.04
CA GLY A 114 1.46 2.19 11.06
C GLY A 114 1.69 1.01 10.10
N PRO A 115 0.94 -0.11 10.19
CA PRO A 115 1.22 -1.30 9.38
C PRO A 115 1.11 -1.02 7.88
N LYS A 116 0.13 -0.19 7.48
CA LYS A 116 -0.05 0.23 6.09
C LYS A 116 1.19 0.91 5.51
N VAL A 117 1.72 1.92 6.20
CA VAL A 117 2.84 2.72 5.65
C VAL A 117 4.15 1.91 5.65
N LYS A 118 4.36 1.06 6.66
CA LYS A 118 5.50 0.13 6.68
C LYS A 118 5.42 -0.88 5.52
N ALA A 119 4.28 -1.56 5.35
CA ALA A 119 4.08 -2.48 4.23
C ALA A 119 4.25 -1.79 2.87
N PHE A 120 3.76 -0.56 2.72
CA PHE A 120 3.91 0.18 1.47
C PHE A 120 5.37 0.51 1.15
N ALA A 121 6.18 0.88 2.14
CA ALA A 121 7.62 1.07 1.96
C ALA A 121 8.30 -0.24 1.54
N HIS A 122 7.98 -1.36 2.19
CA HIS A 122 8.54 -2.68 1.83
C HIS A 122 8.16 -3.10 0.41
N ASN A 123 6.90 -2.92 -0.02
CA ASN A 123 6.49 -3.24 -1.38
C ASN A 123 7.29 -2.43 -2.41
N ILE A 124 7.49 -1.13 -2.17
CA ILE A 124 8.29 -0.26 -3.06
C ILE A 124 9.76 -0.70 -3.11
N LEU A 125 10.31 -1.19 -1.98
CA LEU A 125 11.68 -1.69 -1.92
C LEU A 125 11.88 -3.04 -2.63
N GLY A 126 10.80 -3.70 -3.01
CA GLY A 126 10.81 -4.97 -3.75
C GLY A 126 10.41 -6.18 -2.92
N ASP A 127 9.84 -6.00 -1.72
CA ASP A 127 9.20 -7.10 -0.99
C ASP A 127 7.93 -7.51 -1.74
N THR A 128 7.98 -8.68 -2.37
CA THR A 128 6.89 -9.20 -3.19
C THR A 128 5.79 -9.89 -2.39
N ASP A 129 6.01 -10.15 -1.09
CA ASP A 129 5.04 -10.78 -0.19
C ASP A 129 4.33 -9.77 0.74
N ALA A 130 4.90 -8.58 0.91
CA ALA A 130 4.26 -7.54 1.68
C ALA A 130 2.95 -7.03 1.03
N VAL A 131 1.95 -6.76 1.89
CA VAL A 131 0.60 -6.32 1.49
C VAL A 131 0.26 -5.00 2.19
N THR A 132 0.02 -3.97 1.39
CA THR A 132 -0.46 -2.65 1.79
C THR A 132 -1.99 -2.65 1.87
N VAL A 133 -2.54 -2.88 3.07
CA VAL A 133 -4.00 -2.84 3.26
C VAL A 133 -4.47 -1.40 3.44
N ASP A 134 -4.82 -0.76 2.33
CA ASP A 134 -5.54 0.51 2.31
C ASP A 134 -7.06 0.31 2.23
N VAL A 135 -7.82 1.40 2.11
CA VAL A 135 -9.29 1.32 2.04
C VAL A 135 -9.79 0.61 0.78
N TRP A 136 -9.06 0.66 -0.32
CA TRP A 136 -9.42 -0.04 -1.56
C TRP A 136 -9.12 -1.53 -1.44
N ALA A 137 -7.97 -1.89 -0.86
CA ALA A 137 -7.64 -3.27 -0.58
C ALA A 137 -8.70 -3.91 0.34
N ALA A 138 -9.13 -3.19 1.37
CA ALA A 138 -10.19 -3.59 2.29
C ALA A 138 -11.55 -3.73 1.60
N ARG A 139 -11.93 -2.78 0.74
CA ARG A 139 -13.17 -2.83 -0.04
C ARG A 139 -13.24 -4.09 -0.91
N ALA A 140 -12.15 -4.40 -1.61
CA ALA A 140 -12.05 -5.61 -2.42
C ALA A 140 -12.20 -6.88 -1.58
N ALA A 141 -11.47 -6.97 -0.46
CA ALA A 141 -11.52 -8.14 0.42
C ALA A 141 -12.91 -8.36 1.03
N PHE A 142 -13.56 -7.28 1.50
CA PHE A 142 -14.87 -7.35 2.14
C PHE A 142 -16.06 -7.36 1.15
N GLY A 143 -15.81 -7.17 -0.15
CA GLY A 143 -16.88 -7.10 -1.15
C GLY A 143 -17.83 -5.92 -0.92
N THR A 144 -17.33 -4.79 -0.43
CA THR A 144 -18.14 -3.58 -0.18
C THR A 144 -17.54 -2.37 -0.86
N MET A 145 -18.39 -1.50 -1.42
CA MET A 145 -17.96 -0.21 -1.97
C MET A 145 -18.06 0.92 -0.92
N ASP A 146 -18.65 0.65 0.24
CA ASP A 146 -18.76 1.62 1.32
C ASP A 146 -17.39 1.85 1.98
N LYS A 147 -16.90 3.09 1.88
CA LYS A 147 -15.62 3.50 2.46
C LYS A 147 -15.62 3.42 3.98
N ALA A 148 -16.72 3.83 4.61
CA ALA A 148 -16.83 3.93 6.05
C ALA A 148 -16.89 2.54 6.67
N ILE A 149 -17.58 1.60 6.03
CA ILE A 149 -17.61 0.19 6.47
C ILE A 149 -16.20 -0.40 6.37
N ALA A 150 -15.54 -0.29 5.20
CA ALA A 150 -14.20 -0.84 5.01
C ALA A 150 -13.18 -0.27 6.01
N ALA A 151 -13.19 1.05 6.21
CA ALA A 151 -12.30 1.73 7.15
C ALA A 151 -12.55 1.32 8.62
N GLN A 152 -13.82 1.14 9.02
CA GLN A 152 -14.16 0.70 10.37
C GLN A 152 -13.74 -0.75 10.61
N THR A 153 -13.85 -1.63 9.61
CA THR A 153 -13.48 -3.05 9.74
C THR A 153 -11.97 -3.22 9.90
N ILE A 154 -11.15 -2.53 9.10
CA ILE A 154 -9.68 -2.64 9.22
C ILE A 154 -9.12 -2.00 10.49
N ALA A 155 -9.89 -1.15 11.18
CA ALA A 155 -9.51 -0.59 12.46
C ALA A 155 -9.59 -1.62 13.62
N TRP A 156 -10.18 -2.80 13.39
CA TRP A 156 -10.21 -3.87 14.39
C TRP A 156 -8.84 -4.52 14.52
N VAL A 157 -8.44 -4.82 15.76
CA VAL A 157 -7.18 -5.51 16.06
C VAL A 157 -7.11 -6.85 15.32
N GLY A 158 -6.08 -7.04 14.50
CA GLY A 158 -5.84 -8.23 13.68
C GLY A 158 -6.60 -8.27 12.35
N ALA A 159 -7.46 -7.29 12.03
CA ALA A 159 -8.13 -7.25 10.74
C ALA A 159 -7.14 -6.97 9.58
N TYR A 160 -6.13 -6.12 9.81
CA TYR A 160 -5.07 -5.86 8.84
C TYR A 160 -4.40 -7.17 8.40
N ASP A 161 -3.95 -7.97 9.36
CA ASP A 161 -3.23 -9.22 9.10
C ASP A 161 -4.11 -10.23 8.35
N LYS A 162 -5.37 -10.37 8.74
CA LYS A 162 -6.33 -11.24 8.03
C LYS A 162 -6.57 -10.81 6.58
N VAL A 163 -6.65 -9.50 6.31
CA VAL A 163 -6.78 -9.01 4.93
C VAL A 163 -5.49 -9.26 4.17
N ALA A 164 -4.32 -9.00 4.77
CA ALA A 164 -3.03 -9.30 4.16
C ALA A 164 -2.88 -10.79 3.80
N ASP A 165 -3.25 -11.68 4.71
CA ASP A 165 -3.22 -13.13 4.50
C ASP A 165 -4.19 -13.57 3.38
N ALA A 166 -5.34 -12.92 3.25
CA ALA A 166 -6.26 -13.17 2.15
C ALA A 166 -5.65 -12.80 0.79
N TYR A 167 -4.93 -11.67 0.71
CA TYR A 167 -4.19 -11.30 -0.49
C TYR A 167 -3.09 -12.30 -0.82
N ARG A 168 -2.29 -12.72 0.16
CA ARG A 168 -1.25 -13.74 -0.03
C ARG A 168 -1.84 -15.07 -0.50
N LYS A 169 -2.94 -15.52 0.11
CA LYS A 169 -3.64 -16.75 -0.26
C LYS A 169 -4.19 -16.68 -1.68
N ALA A 170 -4.84 -15.57 -2.05
CA ALA A 170 -5.31 -15.36 -3.42
C ALA A 170 -4.16 -15.35 -4.43
N ALA A 171 -3.05 -14.69 -4.09
CA ALA A 171 -1.85 -14.61 -4.93
C ALA A 171 -1.25 -15.99 -5.17
N ALA A 172 -1.13 -16.81 -4.11
CA ALA A 172 -0.69 -18.18 -4.19
C ALA A 172 -1.59 -19.03 -5.10
N ALA A 173 -2.92 -18.88 -5.01
CA ALA A 173 -3.87 -19.57 -5.89
C ALA A 173 -3.73 -19.14 -7.37
N ALA A 174 -3.35 -17.88 -7.63
CA ALA A 174 -3.10 -17.36 -8.97
C ALA A 174 -1.68 -17.64 -9.50
N GLY A 175 -0.75 -18.14 -8.67
CA GLY A 175 0.65 -18.33 -9.04
C GLY A 175 1.41 -17.03 -9.29
N VAL A 176 1.03 -15.94 -8.61
CA VAL A 176 1.68 -14.62 -8.74
C VAL A 176 2.14 -14.09 -7.38
N PRO A 177 3.06 -13.12 -7.32
CA PRO A 177 3.42 -12.49 -6.05
C PRO A 177 2.27 -11.68 -5.43
N ALA A 178 2.27 -11.54 -4.10
CA ALA A 178 1.22 -10.81 -3.37
C ALA A 178 1.16 -9.33 -3.77
N SER A 179 2.31 -8.72 -4.05
CA SER A 179 2.42 -7.35 -4.57
C SER A 179 1.71 -7.18 -5.92
N VAL A 180 1.85 -8.16 -6.84
CA VAL A 180 1.21 -8.17 -8.16
C VAL A 180 -0.30 -8.41 -8.04
N MET A 181 -0.71 -9.36 -7.19
CA MET A 181 -2.13 -9.58 -6.87
C MET A 181 -2.79 -8.30 -6.37
N GLN A 182 -2.18 -7.65 -5.38
CA GLN A 182 -2.69 -6.41 -4.81
C GLN A 182 -2.77 -5.28 -5.84
N ALA A 183 -1.70 -5.04 -6.61
CA ALA A 183 -1.68 -3.98 -7.60
C ALA A 183 -2.72 -4.21 -8.70
N THR A 184 -2.86 -5.45 -9.18
CA THR A 184 -3.88 -5.80 -10.18
C THR A 184 -5.29 -5.57 -9.66
N VAL A 185 -5.61 -6.07 -8.46
CA VAL A 185 -6.92 -5.86 -7.81
C VAL A 185 -7.17 -4.36 -7.61
N TRP A 186 -6.17 -3.59 -7.19
CA TRP A 186 -6.28 -2.16 -7.00
C TRP A 186 -6.61 -1.41 -8.30
N VAL A 187 -5.93 -1.74 -9.40
CA VAL A 187 -6.23 -1.17 -10.74
C VAL A 187 -7.64 -1.57 -11.19
N ALA A 188 -8.03 -2.82 -10.96
CA ALA A 188 -9.34 -3.35 -11.34
C ALA A 188 -10.49 -2.61 -10.66
N ILE A 189 -10.42 -2.41 -9.35
CA ILE A 189 -11.49 -1.77 -8.57
C ILE A 189 -11.52 -0.24 -8.70
N ARG A 190 -10.37 0.40 -8.95
CA ARG A 190 -10.30 1.85 -9.15
C ARG A 190 -10.65 2.28 -10.57
N GLY A 191 -10.46 1.41 -11.56
CA GLY A 191 -10.67 1.71 -12.97
C GLY A 191 -9.64 2.66 -13.59
N LYS A 192 -8.56 3.01 -12.88
CA LYS A 192 -7.43 3.86 -13.36
C LYS A 192 -6.14 3.47 -12.66
N ALA A 193 -5.00 3.57 -13.36
CA ALA A 193 -3.67 3.24 -12.83
C ALA A 193 -2.90 4.42 -12.21
N GLU A 194 -3.56 5.58 -12.01
CA GLU A 194 -2.94 6.85 -11.55
C GLU A 194 -3.36 7.25 -10.13
#